data_AF-A0AAW5ZHG5-F1
#
_entry.id   AF-A0AAW5ZHG5-F1
#
_cell.length_a   1.000
_cell.length_b   1.000
_cell.length_c   1.000
_cell.angle_alpha   90.00
_cell.angle_beta   90.00
_cell.angle_gamma   90.00
#
_symmetry.space_group_name_H-M   'P 1'
#
loop_
_entity.id
_entity.type
_entity.pdbx_description
1 polymer ?
#
loop_
_entity_poly.entity_id
_entity_poly.type
_entity_poly.pdbx_seq_one_letter_code
_entity_poly.pdbx_strand_id
1 'polypeptide(L)' 'GKSFRVYSNPDFIGVQLGGAVKNVIAIGAGMSDGIGFGANARTALITRGLAEMSRLGAALGADPATFM' A
#
# COMPACT_ATOMS: atom_id res chain seq x y z
N GLY A 1 2.45 -20.43 -19.14
CA GLY A 1 3.53 -19.45 -18.93
C GLY A 1 3.35 -18.10 -19.63
N LYS A 2 2.36 -17.86 -20.51
CA LYS A 2 2.24 -16.60 -21.27
C LYS A 2 1.73 -15.37 -20.47
N SER A 3 1.29 -15.51 -19.21
CA SER A 3 0.62 -14.46 -18.43
C SER A 3 1.31 -14.04 -17.12
N PHE A 4 2.41 -14.67 -16.71
CA PHE A 4 3.14 -14.29 -15.50
C PHE A 4 4.28 -13.34 -15.86
N ARG A 5 4.24 -12.11 -15.32
CA ARG A 5 5.28 -11.09 -15.51
C ARG A 5 5.98 -10.86 -14.19
N VAL A 6 7.32 -10.87 -14.23
CA VAL A 6 8.17 -10.61 -13.07
C VAL A 6 8.81 -9.24 -13.23
N TYR A 7 8.71 -8.43 -12.19
CA TYR A 7 9.40 -7.16 -12.06
C TYR A 7 10.39 -7.29 -10.92
N SER A 8 11.68 -7.13 -11.21
CA SER A 8 12.72 -7.15 -10.19
C SER A 8 12.82 -5.78 -9.54
N ASN A 9 12.92 -5.74 -8.22
CA ASN A 9 13.16 -4.52 -7.45
C ASN A 9 14.27 -4.81 -6.42
N PRO A 10 15.37 -4.03 -6.39
CA PRO A 10 16.44 -4.19 -5.41
C PRO A 10 16.04 -3.76 -3.99
N ASP A 11 14.97 -2.98 -3.82
CA ASP A 11 14.47 -2.53 -2.53
C ASP A 11 13.66 -3.61 -1.80
N PHE A 12 14.38 -4.52 -1.15
CA PHE A 12 13.78 -5.60 -0.38
C PHE A 12 12.94 -5.11 0.81
N ILE A 13 13.30 -3.98 1.42
CA ILE A 13 12.57 -3.45 2.58
C ILE A 13 11.22 -2.91 2.10
N GLY A 14 11.22 -2.12 1.02
CA GLY A 14 10.00 -1.55 0.46
C GLY A 14 9.02 -2.61 -0.02
N VAL A 15 9.51 -3.63 -0.73
CA VAL A 15 8.67 -4.74 -1.22
C VAL A 15 8.01 -5.51 -0.07
N GLN A 16 8.76 -5.84 0.98
CA GLN A 16 8.22 -6.55 2.16
C GLN A 16 7.21 -5.67 2.92
N LEU A 17 7.54 -4.40 3.13
CA LEU A 17 6.66 -3.47 3.83
C LEU A 17 5.36 -3.25 3.07
N GLY A 18 5.43 -3.07 1.75
CA GLY A 18 4.24 -2.92 0.89
C GLY A 18 3.33 -4.15 0.97
N GLY A 19 3.93 -5.35 0.93
CA GLY A 19 3.19 -6.61 1.07
C GLY A 19 2.46 -6.75 2.42
N ALA A 20 3.06 -6.27 3.51
CA ALA A 20 2.48 -6.33 4.85
C ALA A 20 1.43 -5.23 5.09
N VAL A 21 1.79 -3.97 4.87
CA VAL A 21 0.99 -2.79 5.25
C VAL A 21 -0.29 -2.67 4.42
N LYS A 22 -0.30 -3.15 3.17
CA LYS A 22 -1.52 -3.13 2.32
C LYS A 22 -2.71 -3.86 2.94
N ASN A 23 -2.48 -4.85 3.80
CA ASN A 23 -3.56 -5.57 4.49
C ASN A 23 -4.23 -4.70 5.55
N VAL A 24 -3.47 -3.86 6.25
CA VAL A 24 -4.03 -2.92 7.25
C VAL A 24 -4.90 -1.87 6.54
N ILE A 25 -4.42 -1.33 5.41
CA ILE A 25 -5.18 -0.39 4.58
C ILE A 25 -6.47 -1.04 4.07
N ALA A 26 -6.40 -2.30 3.62
CA ALA A 26 -7.57 -3.04 3.14
C ALA A 26 -8.64 -3.25 4.22
N ILE A 27 -8.23 -3.54 5.46
CA ILE A 27 -9.15 -3.64 6.60
C ILE A 27 -9.85 -2.30 6.85
N GLY A 28 -9.10 -1.20 6.89
CA GLY A 28 -9.67 0.15 7.06
C GLY A 28 -10.64 0.53 5.95
N ALA A 29 -10.29 0.21 4.69
CA ALA A 29 -11.19 0.39 3.55
C ALA A 29 -12.49 -0.43 3.70
N GLY A 30 -12.38 -1.71 4.10
CA GLY A 30 -13.53 -2.57 4.35
C GLY A 30 -14.43 -2.07 5.48
N MET A 31 -13.85 -1.48 6.53
CA MET A 31 -14.62 -0.82 7.59
C MET A 31 -15.35 0.43 7.06
N SER A 32 -14.66 1.27 6.29
CA SER A 32 -15.26 2.46 5.64
C SER A 32 -16.44 2.06 4.73
N ASP A 33 -16.31 0.93 4.05
CA ASP A 33 -17.38 0.38 3.23
C ASP A 33 -18.55 -0.15 4.06
N GLY A 34 -18.25 -0.90 5.14
CA GLY A 34 -19.28 -1.44 6.05
C GLY A 34 -20.09 -0.36 6.77
N ILE A 35 -19.52 0.82 7.00
CA ILE A 35 -20.19 1.99 7.60
C ILE A 35 -20.96 2.81 6.54
N GLY A 36 -20.74 2.55 5.25
CA GLY A 36 -21.48 3.20 4.17
C GLY A 36 -20.94 4.57 3.73
N PHE A 37 -19.67 4.89 4.00
CA PHE A 37 -19.08 6.18 3.56
C PHE A 37 -18.85 6.28 2.04
N GLY A 38 -18.94 5.15 1.33
CA GLY A 38 -18.86 5.11 -0.13
C GLY A 38 -17.45 5.29 -0.69
N ALA A 39 -17.38 5.42 -2.02
CA ALA A 39 -16.14 5.32 -2.77
C ALA A 39 -15.14 6.46 -2.48
N ASN A 40 -15.61 7.68 -2.21
CA ASN A 40 -14.72 8.83 -1.96
C ASN A 40 -13.91 8.65 -0.67
N ALA A 41 -14.56 8.21 0.40
CA ALA A 41 -13.90 7.94 1.67
C ALA A 41 -12.91 6.78 1.56
N ARG A 42 -13.29 5.71 0.85
CA ARG A 42 -12.39 4.58 0.54
C ARG A 42 -11.14 5.05 -0.20
N THR A 43 -11.29 5.82 -1.27
CA THR A 43 -10.16 6.35 -2.04
C THR A 43 -9.29 7.25 -1.19
N ALA A 44 -9.89 8.17 -0.42
CA ALA A 44 -9.15 9.04 0.49
C ALA A 44 -8.32 8.23 1.51
N LEU A 45 -8.90 7.17 2.08
CA LEU A 45 -8.20 6.27 3.01
C LEU A 45 -7.02 5.57 2.33
N ILE A 46 -7.22 5.02 1.12
CA ILE A 46 -6.15 4.34 0.37
C ILE A 46 -5.00 5.30 0.04
N THR A 47 -5.31 6.50 -0.48
CA THR A 47 -4.29 7.50 -0.83
C THR A 47 -3.51 7.97 0.41
N ARG A 48 -4.19 8.18 1.54
CA ARG A 48 -3.53 8.52 2.81
C ARG A 48 -2.68 7.35 3.32
N GLY A 49 -3.18 6.13 3.25
CA GLY A 49 -2.44 4.92 3.64
C GLY A 49 -1.17 4.71 2.80
N LEU A 50 -1.21 4.98 1.50
CA LEU A 50 -0.02 4.93 0.62
C LEU A 50 1.03 5.98 1.02
N ALA A 51 0.60 7.21 1.33
CA ALA A 51 1.51 8.25 1.80
C ALA A 51 2.16 7.90 3.15
N GLU A 52 1.39 7.29 4.06
CA GLU A 52 1.91 6.82 5.35
C GLU A 52 2.86 5.63 5.21
N MET A 53 2.53 4.69 4.32
CA MET A 53 3.40 3.56 3.97
C MET A 53 4.73 4.04 3.40
N SER A 54 4.70 5.03 2.49
CA SER A 54 5.90 5.62 1.90
C SER A 54 6.78 6.31 2.96
N ARG A 55 6.16 7.07 3.89
CA ARG A 55 6.88 7.73 4.99
C ARG A 55 7.49 6.73 5.97
N LEU A 56 6.75 5.66 6.29
CA LEU A 56 7.25 4.57 7.13
C LEU A 56 8.41 3.84 6.45
N GLY A 57 8.27 3.52 5.16
CA GLY A 57 9.31 2.89 4.37
C GLY A 57 10.59 3.72 4.35
N ALA A 58 10.48 5.02 4.07
CA ALA A 58 11.61 5.94 4.09
C ALA A 58 12.33 5.95 5.45
N ALA A 59 11.56 5.96 6.55
CA ALA A 59 12.13 5.92 7.90
C ALA A 59 12.83 4.58 8.23
N LEU A 60 12.45 3.50 7.55
CA LEU A 60 13.05 2.17 7.68
C LEU A 60 14.15 1.90 6.63
N GLY A 61 14.49 2.87 5.79
CA GLY A 61 15.53 2.76 4.77
C GLY A 61 15.08 2.16 3.42
N ALA A 62 13.77 2.05 3.17
CA ALA A 62 13.23 1.71 1.87
C ALA A 62 13.25 2.91 0.91
N ASP A 63 13.20 2.63 -0.40
CA ASP A 63 13.04 3.65 -1.44
C ASP A 63 11.56 4.06 -1.52
N PRO A 64 11.20 5.33 -1.28
CA PRO A 64 9.83 5.80 -1.42
C PRO A 64 9.21 5.53 -2.80
N ALA A 65 10.02 5.47 -3.86
CA ALA A 65 9.57 5.16 -5.22
C ALA A 65 9.01 3.73 -5.36
N THR A 66 9.37 2.81 -4.45
CA THR A 66 8.83 1.44 -4.42
C THR A 66 7.33 1.38 -4.13
N PHE A 67 6.77 2.40 -3.46
CA PHE A 67 5.36 2.43 -3.05
C PHE A 67 4.45 3.24 -3.99
N MET A 68 5.02 3.87 -5.03
CA MET A 68 4.33 4.76 -5.98
C MET A 68 4.05 4.10 -7.34
#